data_AF-A0A1V5NAL2-F1
#
_entry.id   AF-A0A1V5NAL2-F1
#
_cell.length_a   1.000
_cell.length_b   1.000
_cell.length_c   1.000
_cell.angle_alpha   90.00
_cell.angle_beta   90.00
_cell.angle_gamma   90.00
#
_symmetry.space_group_name_H-M   'P 1'
#
loop_
_entity.id
_entity.type
_entity.pdbx_description
1 polymer ?
#
loop_
_entity_poly.entity_id
_entity_poly.type
_entity_poly.pdbx_seq_one_letter_code
_entity_poly.pdbx_strand_id
1 'polypeptide(L)'
;MNNSESNSAHNITENQSLNNTRQIECSSNRKYSIRKRELLDLIEKIPGRVELLNDKDRAFINLFLASQSFRNIAAAAQVHEATVARRIKKIVKRISDNDFIIAISDRTLTPLERKVLREHCIDGLPMNRIAEKNKISYCQVRKLIKASMQKNKEY
;
A
#
# COMPACT_ATOMS: atom_id res chain seq x y z
N MET A 1 -76.03 18.46 -0.80
CA MET A 1 -75.12 17.96 -1.86
C MET A 1 -73.71 18.35 -1.43
N ASN A 2 -73.05 17.49 -0.64
CA ASN A 2 -71.92 16.61 -1.03
C ASN A 2 -70.58 17.38 -0.91
N ASN A 3 -69.50 16.93 -0.29
CA ASN A 3 -69.16 15.75 0.49
C ASN A 3 -67.96 16.12 1.38
N SER A 4 -67.93 15.56 2.58
CA SER A 4 -66.74 15.29 3.37
C SER A 4 -65.96 14.13 2.74
N GLU A 5 -64.63 14.24 2.62
CA GLU A 5 -63.76 13.08 2.46
C GLU A 5 -62.37 13.31 3.06
N SER A 6 -61.98 12.32 3.84
CA SER A 6 -60.75 12.11 4.60
C SER A 6 -59.66 11.50 3.72
N ASN A 7 -58.37 11.64 4.11
CA ASN A 7 -57.27 10.64 4.01
C ASN A 7 -55.93 11.39 4.21
N SER A 8 -55.16 11.20 5.28
CA SER A 8 -54.42 10.01 5.75
C SER A 8 -53.17 9.66 4.92
N ALA A 9 -52.02 9.91 5.57
CA ALA A 9 -50.84 9.06 5.67
C ALA A 9 -49.88 8.83 4.48
N HIS A 10 -48.60 8.80 4.90
CA HIS A 10 -47.42 8.12 4.34
C HIS A 10 -46.56 8.90 3.33
N ASN A 11 -45.33 9.31 3.67
CA ASN A 11 -44.08 8.58 3.98
C ASN A 11 -43.22 8.33 2.73
N ILE A 12 -41.88 8.47 2.90
CA ILE A 12 -40.79 7.95 2.03
C ILE A 12 -40.58 8.90 0.80
N THR A 13 -39.40 9.30 0.34
CA THR A 13 -38.02 8.77 0.33
C THR A 13 -37.16 9.98 -0.12
N GLU A 14 -36.09 10.34 0.58
CA GLU A 14 -34.71 9.96 0.21
C GLU A 14 -34.06 10.70 -0.98
N ASN A 15 -32.80 11.06 -0.71
CA ASN A 15 -31.66 10.96 -1.64
C ASN A 15 -31.50 12.03 -2.73
N GLN A 16 -31.07 13.22 -2.31
CA GLN A 16 -30.13 14.03 -3.11
C GLN A 16 -28.98 14.54 -2.25
N SER A 17 -28.17 13.65 -1.71
CA SER A 17 -26.88 14.01 -1.09
C SER A 17 -25.83 12.92 -1.32
N LEU A 18 -25.49 12.64 -2.57
CA LEU A 18 -24.35 11.79 -2.89
C LEU A 18 -23.79 12.13 -4.27
N ASN A 19 -23.09 13.26 -4.42
CA ASN A 19 -22.26 13.50 -5.60
C ASN A 19 -21.06 14.43 -5.33
N ASN A 20 -20.51 14.45 -4.10
CA ASN A 20 -19.35 15.30 -3.85
C ASN A 20 -18.33 14.71 -2.86
N THR A 21 -17.82 13.51 -3.15
CA THR A 21 -16.55 13.06 -2.56
C THR A 21 -15.81 12.10 -3.48
N ARG A 22 -15.54 12.52 -4.73
CA ARG A 22 -14.53 11.89 -5.60
C ARG A 22 -13.17 12.56 -5.47
N GLN A 23 -12.71 12.84 -4.25
CA GLN A 23 -11.32 13.19 -3.99
C GLN A 23 -10.89 12.67 -2.62
N ILE A 24 -10.68 11.36 -2.51
CA ILE A 24 -9.78 10.83 -1.49
C ILE A 24 -8.47 10.55 -2.22
N GLU A 25 -7.71 11.64 -2.31
CA GLU A 25 -6.26 11.76 -2.49
C GLU A 25 -5.53 10.43 -2.75
N CYS A 26 -5.17 10.22 -4.01
CA CYS A 26 -4.02 9.38 -4.35
C CYS A 26 -2.80 9.99 -3.66
N SER A 27 -2.32 9.31 -2.61
CA SER A 27 -1.14 9.66 -1.84
C SER A 27 0.02 10.13 -2.72
N SER A 28 0.29 11.43 -2.66
CA SER A 28 1.53 12.11 -3.05
C SER A 28 2.41 11.40 -4.09
N ASN A 29 2.08 11.61 -5.36
CA ASN A 29 3.00 11.40 -6.49
C ASN A 29 4.09 12.50 -6.50
N ARG A 30 4.72 12.78 -5.35
CA ARG A 30 5.90 13.65 -5.31
C ARG A 30 6.99 12.92 -6.07
N LYS A 31 7.36 13.45 -7.24
CA LYS A 31 8.52 13.06 -8.03
C LYS A 31 9.80 13.33 -7.22
N TYR A 32 10.05 12.53 -6.17
CA TYR A 32 11.35 12.50 -5.53
C TYR A 32 12.29 11.80 -6.47
N SER A 33 13.09 12.59 -7.19
CA SER A 33 14.26 12.12 -7.92
C SER A 33 15.33 11.71 -6.90
N ILE A 34 15.10 10.60 -6.18
CA ILE A 34 16.13 10.01 -5.32
C ILE A 34 17.30 9.63 -6.23
N ARG A 35 18.49 10.13 -5.91
CA ARG A 35 19.72 9.84 -6.64
C ARG A 35 20.18 8.42 -6.32
N LYS A 36 20.98 7.82 -7.21
CA LYS A 36 21.51 6.46 -7.01
C LYS A 36 22.27 6.32 -5.67
N ARG A 37 23.11 7.31 -5.33
CA ARG A 37 23.90 7.29 -4.09
C ARG A 37 23.02 7.31 -2.85
N GLU A 38 22.00 8.16 -2.84
CA GLU A 38 21.01 8.21 -1.75
C GLU A 38 20.26 6.87 -1.60
N LEU A 39 19.98 6.15 -2.69
CA LEU A 39 19.38 4.81 -2.60
C LEU A 39 20.32 3.81 -1.93
N LEU A 40 21.61 3.83 -2.27
CA LEU A 40 22.61 2.97 -1.64
C LEU A 40 22.72 3.29 -0.14
N ASP A 41 22.89 4.56 0.20
CA ASP A 41 22.98 5.02 1.59
C ASP A 41 21.74 4.62 2.41
N LEU A 42 20.55 4.70 1.82
CA LEU A 42 19.31 4.26 2.48
C LEU A 42 19.31 2.75 2.71
N ILE A 43 19.64 1.93 1.71
CA ILE A 43 19.65 0.47 1.84
C ILE A 43 20.67 0.03 2.89
N GLU A 44 21.87 0.62 2.88
CA GLU A 44 22.96 0.32 3.82
C GLU A 44 22.62 0.70 5.27
N LYS A 45 21.75 1.70 5.49
CA LYS A 45 21.31 2.11 6.83
C LYS A 45 20.26 1.19 7.45
N ILE A 46 19.54 0.39 6.66
CA ILE A 46 18.45 -0.48 7.15
C ILE A 46 18.58 -1.94 6.68
N PRO A 47 19.73 -2.61 6.89
CA PRO A 47 19.98 -3.96 6.39
C PRO A 47 18.97 -4.97 6.96
N GLY A 48 18.58 -4.82 8.23
CA GLY A 48 17.57 -5.69 8.85
C GLY A 48 16.19 -5.63 8.18
N ARG A 49 15.82 -4.51 7.53
CA ARG A 49 14.56 -4.40 6.79
C ARG A 49 14.64 -5.10 5.42
N VAL A 50 15.82 -5.15 4.82
CA VAL A 50 16.07 -5.87 3.55
C VAL A 50 15.87 -7.37 3.76
N GLU A 51 16.32 -7.91 4.89
CA GLU A 51 16.15 -9.34 5.22
C GLU A 51 14.70 -9.77 5.43
N LEU A 52 13.81 -8.81 5.69
CA LEU A 52 12.38 -9.07 5.87
C LEU A 52 11.60 -9.02 4.55
N LEU A 53 12.23 -8.61 3.45
CA LEU A 53 11.61 -8.64 2.13
C LEU A 53 11.36 -10.08 1.66
N ASN A 54 10.37 -10.24 0.78
CA ASN A 54 10.22 -11.50 0.05
C ASN A 54 11.49 -11.81 -0.77
N ASP A 55 11.71 -13.09 -1.07
CA ASP A 55 12.94 -13.56 -1.72
C ASP A 55 13.26 -12.84 -3.03
N LYS A 56 12.22 -12.51 -3.82
CA LYS A 56 12.40 -11.84 -5.10
C LYS A 56 12.91 -10.42 -4.92
N ASP A 57 12.30 -9.64 -4.03
CA ASP A 57 12.70 -8.26 -3.79
C ASP A 57 14.03 -8.20 -3.02
N ARG A 58 14.28 -9.12 -2.09
CA ARG A 58 15.57 -9.26 -1.41
C ARG A 58 16.70 -9.57 -2.38
N ALA A 59 16.54 -10.59 -3.22
CA ALA A 59 17.53 -10.92 -4.25
C ALA A 59 17.77 -9.75 -5.21
N PHE A 60 16.71 -9.01 -5.56
CA PHE A 60 16.82 -7.85 -6.43
C PHE A 60 17.60 -6.69 -5.79
N ILE A 61 17.38 -6.41 -4.50
CA ILE A 61 18.16 -5.43 -3.75
C ILE A 61 19.62 -5.88 -3.59
N ASN A 62 19.87 -7.14 -3.27
CA ASN A 62 21.23 -7.67 -3.12
C ASN A 62 22.02 -7.59 -4.43
N LEU A 63 21.38 -7.90 -5.56
CA LEU A 63 21.99 -7.73 -6.89
C LEU A 63 22.32 -6.25 -7.17
N PHE A 64 21.46 -5.33 -6.73
CA PHE A 64 21.74 -3.90 -6.84
C PHE A 64 22.90 -3.45 -5.95
N LEU A 65 23.00 -3.93 -4.72
CA LEU A 65 24.14 -3.66 -3.84
C LEU A 65 25.46 -4.19 -4.41
N ALA A 66 25.44 -5.39 -4.99
CA ALA A 66 26.62 -6.00 -5.58
C ALA A 66 27.08 -5.31 -6.88
N SER A 67 26.16 -5.01 -7.78
CA SER A 67 26.50 -4.42 -9.09
C SER A 67 26.66 -2.91 -9.05
N GLN A 68 25.97 -2.25 -8.12
CA GLN A 68 25.78 -0.81 -8.06
C GLN A 68 25.47 -0.22 -9.45
N SER A 69 24.74 -0.91 -10.33
CA SER A 69 24.52 -0.43 -11.71
C SER A 69 23.15 -0.87 -12.21
N PHE A 70 22.24 0.09 -12.43
CA PHE A 70 20.94 -0.19 -13.03
C PHE A 70 21.08 -0.79 -14.43
N ARG A 71 22.05 -0.30 -15.21
CA ARG A 71 22.32 -0.77 -16.57
C ARG A 71 22.73 -2.25 -16.58
N ASN A 72 23.59 -2.69 -15.67
CA ASN A 72 24.06 -4.07 -15.64
C ASN A 72 22.92 -5.03 -15.28
N ILE A 73 22.10 -4.67 -14.30
CA ILE A 73 20.92 -5.44 -13.92
C ILE A 73 19.91 -5.48 -15.07
N ALA A 74 19.70 -4.35 -15.74
CA ALA A 74 18.80 -4.23 -16.87
C ALA A 74 19.22 -5.10 -18.06
N ALA A 75 20.52 -5.11 -18.38
CA ALA A 75 21.09 -5.97 -19.42
C ALA A 75 20.93 -7.46 -19.07
N ALA A 76 21.25 -7.86 -17.84
CA ALA A 76 21.11 -9.24 -17.39
C ALA A 76 19.65 -9.73 -17.40
N ALA A 77 18.71 -8.85 -17.05
CA ALA A 77 17.29 -9.16 -17.01
C ALA A 77 16.55 -8.88 -18.35
N GLN A 78 17.25 -8.40 -19.38
CA GLN A 78 16.69 -8.00 -20.68
C GLN A 78 15.49 -7.03 -20.57
N VAL A 79 15.60 -6.05 -19.67
CA VAL A 79 14.58 -5.00 -19.46
C VAL A 79 15.19 -3.62 -19.58
N HIS A 80 14.35 -2.60 -19.70
CA HIS A 80 14.82 -1.20 -19.73
C HIS A 80 15.36 -0.76 -18.36
N GLU A 81 16.44 0.02 -18.36
CA GLU A 81 17.09 0.55 -17.14
C GLU A 81 16.12 1.30 -16.22
N ALA A 82 15.25 2.13 -16.80
CA ALA A 82 14.22 2.84 -16.06
C ALA A 82 13.25 1.91 -15.30
N THR A 83 12.99 0.69 -15.81
CA THR A 83 12.14 -0.30 -15.13
C THR A 83 12.80 -0.81 -13.87
N VAL A 84 14.10 -1.13 -13.95
CA VAL A 84 14.92 -1.53 -12.80
C VAL A 84 14.97 -0.41 -11.77
N ALA A 85 15.30 0.81 -12.19
CA ALA A 85 15.39 1.96 -11.31
C ALA A 85 14.06 2.26 -10.59
N ARG A 86 12.92 2.21 -11.32
CA ARG A 86 11.59 2.38 -10.73
C ARG A 86 11.29 1.30 -9.69
N ARG A 87 11.62 0.04 -9.99
CA ARG A 87 11.39 -1.08 -9.06
C ARG A 87 12.21 -0.92 -7.78
N ILE A 88 13.51 -0.63 -7.88
CA ILE A 88 14.37 -0.41 -6.70
C ILE A 88 13.86 0.76 -5.88
N LYS A 89 13.55 1.90 -6.50
CA LYS A 89 12.98 3.06 -5.81
C LYS A 89 11.69 2.72 -5.07
N LYS A 90 10.82 1.90 -5.67
CA LYS A 90 9.57 1.46 -5.03
C LYS A 90 9.83 0.56 -3.83
N ILE A 91 10.77 -0.38 -3.90
CA ILE A 91 11.16 -1.25 -2.78
C ILE A 91 11.77 -0.40 -1.66
N VAL A 92 12.76 0.45 -1.98
CA VAL A 92 13.43 1.33 -1.00
C VAL A 92 12.44 2.23 -0.30
N LYS A 93 11.57 2.93 -1.05
CA LYS A 93 10.50 3.75 -0.46
C LYS A 93 9.65 2.95 0.53
N ARG A 94 9.27 1.73 0.15
CA ARG A 94 8.44 0.86 0.98
C ARG A 94 9.14 0.44 2.27
N ILE A 95 10.39 0.00 2.21
CA ILE A 95 11.13 -0.41 3.41
C ILE A 95 11.56 0.77 4.28
N SER A 96 11.69 1.98 3.72
CA SER A 96 11.97 3.19 4.49
C SER A 96 10.73 3.75 5.20
N ASP A 97 9.52 3.39 4.76
CA ASP A 97 8.27 3.89 5.31
C ASP A 97 8.04 3.40 6.76
N ASN A 98 7.35 4.22 7.57
CA ASN A 98 6.95 3.84 8.92
C ASN A 98 5.90 2.73 8.89
N ASP A 99 5.08 2.69 7.83
CA ASP A 99 4.10 1.63 7.60
C ASP A 99 4.73 0.23 7.56
N PHE A 100 5.99 0.13 7.14
CA PHE A 100 6.74 -1.12 7.17
C PHE A 100 7.03 -1.60 8.59
N ILE A 101 7.42 -0.69 9.48
CA ILE A 101 7.69 -1.00 10.89
C ILE A 101 6.40 -1.40 11.61
N ILE A 102 5.31 -0.67 11.38
CA ILE A 102 4.00 -1.00 11.95
C ILE A 102 3.59 -2.43 11.56
N ALA A 103 3.79 -2.81 10.30
CA ALA A 103 3.48 -4.16 9.81
C ALA A 103 4.26 -5.29 10.51
N ILE A 104 5.40 -4.98 11.12
CA ILE A 104 6.26 -5.97 11.79
C ILE A 104 6.02 -5.98 13.30
N SER A 105 5.92 -4.81 13.91
CA SER A 105 6.06 -4.64 15.35
C SER A 105 4.74 -4.62 16.12
N ASP A 106 3.61 -4.34 15.46
CA ASP A 106 2.34 -4.15 16.14
C ASP A 106 1.71 -5.47 16.61
N ARG A 107 1.70 -5.66 17.93
CA ARG A 107 1.13 -6.82 18.62
C ARG A 107 -0.39 -6.73 18.79
N THR A 108 -0.97 -5.53 18.69
CA THR A 108 -2.40 -5.27 18.89
C THR A 108 -3.25 -5.68 17.68
N LEU A 109 -2.61 -5.87 16.52
CA LEU A 109 -3.28 -6.30 15.31
C LEU A 109 -3.81 -7.74 15.44
N THR A 110 -5.05 -7.93 14.99
CA THR A 110 -5.62 -9.25 14.79
C THR A 110 -4.79 -10.04 13.77
N PRO A 111 -4.83 -11.40 13.80
CA PRO A 111 -4.07 -12.21 12.85
C PRO A 111 -4.36 -11.85 11.38
N LEU A 112 -5.61 -11.51 11.06
CA LEU A 112 -6.01 -11.11 9.71
C LEU A 112 -5.47 -9.73 9.34
N GLU A 113 -5.59 -8.72 10.21
CA GLU A 113 -5.02 -7.39 9.99
C GLU A 113 -3.50 -7.49 9.76
N ARG A 114 -2.80 -8.23 10.63
CA ARG A 114 -1.34 -8.42 10.53
C ARG A 114 -0.96 -9.08 9.22
N LYS A 115 -1.69 -10.12 8.80
CA LYS A 115 -1.44 -10.82 7.54
C LYS A 115 -1.63 -9.90 6.33
N VAL A 116 -2.76 -9.17 6.28
CA VAL A 116 -3.07 -8.21 5.21
C VAL A 116 -2.03 -7.10 5.16
N LEU A 117 -1.62 -6.57 6.31
CA LEU A 117 -0.65 -5.49 6.39
C LEU A 117 0.75 -5.96 5.99
N ARG A 118 1.18 -7.17 6.40
CA ARG A 118 2.43 -7.79 5.95
C ARG A 118 2.45 -7.99 4.43
N GLU A 119 1.37 -8.54 3.87
CA GLU A 119 1.27 -8.76 2.42
C GLU A 119 1.30 -7.43 1.63
N HIS A 120 0.75 -6.37 2.20
CA HIS A 120 0.75 -5.06 1.56
C HIS A 120 2.09 -4.32 1.71
N CYS A 121 2.56 -4.13 2.94
CA CYS A 121 3.71 -3.29 3.27
C CYS A 121 5.04 -4.03 3.08
N ILE A 122 5.11 -5.33 3.33
CA ILE A 122 6.37 -6.09 3.21
C ILE A 122 6.47 -6.71 1.82
N ASP A 123 5.46 -7.50 1.44
CA ASP A 123 5.48 -8.21 0.15
C ASP A 123 5.16 -7.29 -1.05
N GLY A 124 4.58 -6.11 -0.80
CA GLY A 124 4.23 -5.16 -1.84
C GLY A 124 3.10 -5.64 -2.75
N LEU A 125 2.25 -6.54 -2.27
CA LEU A 125 1.15 -7.08 -3.07
C LEU A 125 0.06 -6.01 -3.28
N PRO A 126 -0.52 -5.94 -4.49
CA PRO A 126 -1.66 -5.08 -4.74
C PRO A 126 -2.87 -5.61 -3.95
N MET A 127 -3.70 -4.69 -3.44
CA MET A 127 -4.87 -5.03 -2.62
C MET A 127 -5.81 -6.05 -3.29
N ASN A 128 -5.93 -6.04 -4.62
CA ASN A 128 -6.72 -7.03 -5.36
C ASN A 128 -6.20 -8.46 -5.17
N ARG A 129 -4.88 -8.66 -5.20
CA ARG A 129 -4.27 -9.99 -4.96
C ARG A 129 -4.40 -10.41 -3.51
N ILE A 130 -4.32 -9.46 -2.58
CA ILE A 130 -4.54 -9.71 -1.16
C ILE A 130 -5.99 -10.15 -0.92
N ALA A 131 -6.95 -9.46 -1.54
CA ALA A 131 -8.37 -9.79 -1.48
C ALA A 131 -8.64 -11.22 -1.96
N GLU A 132 -8.15 -11.56 -3.15
CA GLU A 132 -8.24 -12.90 -3.73
C GLU A 132 -7.61 -13.97 -2.82
N LYS A 133 -6.36 -13.76 -2.41
CA LYS A 133 -5.60 -14.72 -1.57
C LYS A 133 -6.26 -14.98 -0.22
N ASN A 134 -6.91 -13.98 0.37
CA ASN A 134 -7.53 -14.07 1.68
C ASN A 134 -9.05 -14.30 1.62
N LYS A 135 -9.64 -14.45 0.43
CA LYS A 135 -11.08 -14.61 0.21
C LYS A 135 -11.92 -13.52 0.88
N ILE A 136 -11.44 -12.28 0.84
CA ILE A 136 -12.13 -11.09 1.35
C ILE A 136 -12.29 -10.07 0.23
N SER A 137 -13.24 -9.15 0.37
CA SER A 137 -13.45 -8.10 -0.62
C SER A 137 -12.31 -7.06 -0.61
N TYR A 138 -12.09 -6.42 -1.76
CA TYR A 138 -11.17 -5.28 -1.88
C TYR A 138 -11.46 -4.19 -0.83
N CYS A 139 -12.74 -3.87 -0.61
CA CYS A 139 -13.13 -2.85 0.36
C CYS A 139 -12.76 -3.26 1.79
N GLN A 140 -12.83 -4.54 2.14
CA GLN A 140 -12.36 -5.04 3.44
C GLN A 140 -10.84 -4.89 3.58
N VAL A 141 -10.06 -5.27 2.57
CA VAL A 141 -8.60 -5.06 2.56
C VAL A 141 -8.26 -3.59 2.81
N ARG A 142 -8.91 -2.67 2.08
CA ARG A 142 -8.70 -1.23 2.25
C ARG A 142 -9.05 -0.74 3.66
N LYS A 143 -10.18 -1.21 4.21
CA LYS A 143 -10.60 -0.87 5.58
C LYS A 143 -9.59 -1.38 6.62
N LEU A 144 -9.12 -2.62 6.50
CA LEU A 144 -8.13 -3.21 7.40
C LEU A 144 -6.83 -2.41 7.39
N ILE A 145 -6.27 -2.12 6.20
CA ILE A 145 -5.04 -1.34 6.07
C ILE A 145 -5.20 0.04 6.72
N LYS A 146 -6.31 0.76 6.40
CA LYS A 146 -6.56 2.08 6.96
C LYS A 146 -6.71 2.06 8.49
N ALA A 147 -7.46 1.09 9.02
CA ALA A 147 -7.68 0.95 10.46
C ALA A 147 -6.37 0.65 11.21
N SER A 148 -5.57 -0.28 10.69
CA SER A 148 -4.27 -0.63 11.29
C SER A 148 -3.28 0.53 11.28
N MET A 149 -3.28 1.35 10.22
CA MET A 149 -2.42 2.54 10.13
C MET A 149 -2.88 3.68 11.06
N GLN A 150 -4.18 3.79 11.36
CA GLN A 150 -4.72 4.83 12.23
C GLN A 150 -4.46 4.57 13.71
N LYS A 151 -4.53 3.30 14.15
CA LYS A 151 -4.23 2.88 15.54
C LYS A 151 -2.85 3.33 16.03
N ASN A 152 -1.91 3.57 15.12
CA ASN A 152 -0.53 3.93 15.41
C ASN A 152 -0.26 5.45 15.38
N LYS A 153 -1.26 6.29 15.11
CA LYS A 153 -1.12 7.76 15.12
C LYS A 153 -1.57 8.42 16.43
N GLU A 154 -2.15 7.65 17.35
CA GLU A 154 -2.71 8.16 18.62
C GLU A 154 -1.73 8.02 19.80
N TYR A 155 -0.48 7.65 19.54
CA TYR A 155 0.62 7.56 20.49
C TYR A 155 1.79 8.44 20.04
#